data_AF-A0AAV5NSR0-F1
#
_entry.id   AF-A0AAV5NSR0-F1
#
_cell.length_a   1.000
_cell.length_b   1.000
_cell.length_c   1.000
_cell.angle_alpha   90.00
_cell.angle_beta   90.00
_cell.angle_gamma   90.00
#
_symmetry.space_group_name_H-M   'P 1'
#
loop_
_entity.id
_entity.type
_entity.pdbx_description
1 polymer ?
#
loop_
_entity_poly.entity_id
_entity_poly.type
_entity_poly.pdbx_seq_one_letter_code
_entity_poly.pdbx_strand_id
1 'polypeptide(L)'
;MDTQPVELSTHEYRQISIGLVGSFVNRTLYHVEVVEAATQPSVNVEGDPIVSKRRYHYDLTSGQAIWGKALSGVPTLGVTPQ
;
A
#
# COMPACT_ATOMS: atom_id res chain seq x y z
N MET A 1 -13.54 8.09 7.70
CA MET A 1 -13.70 8.21 6.24
C MET A 1 -14.10 6.85 5.66
N ASP A 2 -14.60 6.82 4.42
CA ASP A 2 -14.96 5.56 3.75
C ASP A 2 -13.72 4.80 3.27
N THR A 3 -13.79 3.46 3.27
CA THR A 3 -12.72 2.62 2.72
C THR A 3 -12.78 2.62 1.19
N GLN A 4 -11.72 3.09 0.53
CA GLN A 4 -11.61 3.12 -0.93
C GLN A 4 -10.73 1.97 -1.46
N PRO A 5 -11.09 1.34 -2.58
CA PRO A 5 -10.21 0.37 -3.24
C PRO A 5 -9.09 1.12 -3.99
N VAL A 6 -7.87 0.60 -3.89
CA VAL A 6 -6.71 1.04 -4.66
C VAL A 6 -6.12 -0.17 -5.37
N GLU A 7 -6.13 -0.13 -6.70
CA GLU A 7 -5.48 -1.13 -7.54
C GLU A 7 -3.97 -0.88 -7.57
N LEU A 8 -3.18 -1.93 -7.38
CA LEU A 8 -1.73 -1.83 -7.53
C LEU A 8 -1.28 -2.46 -8.84
N SER A 9 -0.12 -2.02 -9.29
CA SER A 9 0.55 -2.56 -10.46
C SER A 9 1.55 -3.63 -10.07
N THR A 10 1.73 -4.60 -10.96
CA THR A 10 2.78 -5.61 -10.83
C THR A 10 4.09 -5.01 -11.28
N HIS A 11 5.15 -5.16 -10.47
CA HIS A 11 6.48 -4.60 -10.74
C HIS A 11 6.52 -3.06 -10.87
N GLU A 12 5.56 -2.34 -10.29
CA GLU A 12 5.60 -0.88 -10.22
C GLU A 12 4.94 -0.41 -8.93
N TYR A 13 5.59 0.53 -8.24
CA TYR A 13 5.03 1.15 -7.06
C TYR A 13 3.98 2.21 -7.43
N ARG A 14 2.79 2.08 -6.85
CA ARG A 14 1.71 3.07 -6.91
C ARG A 14 1.58 3.76 -5.56
N GLN A 15 1.46 5.08 -5.58
CA GLN A 15 1.22 5.85 -4.36
C GLN A 15 -0.17 5.53 -3.82
N ILE A 16 -0.27 5.34 -2.50
CA ILE A 16 -1.53 5.09 -1.80
C ILE A 16 -1.84 6.28 -0.90
N SER A 17 -2.96 6.95 -1.17
CA SER A 17 -3.36 8.17 -0.47
C SER A 17 -4.07 7.86 0.85
N ILE A 18 -3.40 8.10 1.98
CA ILE A 18 -3.98 7.91 3.33
C ILE A 18 -3.93 9.13 4.25
N GLY A 19 -3.40 10.28 3.82
CA GLY A 19 -3.09 11.36 4.76
C GLY A 19 -1.91 10.99 5.66
N LEU A 20 -1.91 11.42 6.94
CA LEU A 20 -0.87 11.02 7.90
C LEU A 20 -1.18 9.68 8.57
N VAL A 21 -2.45 9.31 8.74
CA VAL A 21 -2.82 8.08 9.43
C VAL A 21 -3.82 7.30 8.57
N GLY A 22 -3.59 5.99 8.43
CA GLY A 22 -4.47 5.16 7.61
C GLY A 22 -4.39 3.68 7.92
N SER A 23 -5.42 2.96 7.48
CA SER A 23 -5.46 1.51 7.58
C SER A 23 -5.64 0.85 6.21
N PHE A 24 -4.94 -0.27 6.01
CA PHE A 24 -4.92 -1.03 4.77
C PHE A 24 -5.42 -2.44 5.03
N VAL A 25 -6.06 -3.03 4.03
CA VAL A 25 -6.36 -4.47 4.00
C VAL A 25 -6.12 -4.99 2.59
N ASN A 26 -5.29 -6.02 2.46
CA ASN A 26 -5.14 -6.72 1.19
C ASN A 26 -6.41 -7.55 0.92
N ARG A 27 -7.19 -7.15 -0.08
CA ARG A 27 -8.46 -7.80 -0.44
C ARG A 27 -8.29 -8.94 -1.43
N THR A 28 -7.06 -9.24 -1.85
CA THR A 28 -6.75 -10.28 -2.82
C THR A 28 -5.92 -11.39 -2.18
N LEU A 29 -5.69 -12.47 -2.93
CA LEU A 29 -4.81 -13.57 -2.54
C LEU A 29 -3.34 -13.33 -2.96
N TYR A 30 -3.07 -12.25 -3.67
CA TYR A 30 -1.75 -11.95 -4.21
C TYR A 30 -0.85 -11.29 -3.16
N HIS A 31 0.45 -11.49 -3.31
CA HIS A 31 1.46 -10.85 -2.47
C HIS A 31 1.59 -9.37 -2.84
N VAL A 32 1.44 -8.52 -1.82
CA VAL A 32 1.56 -7.07 -1.91
C VAL A 32 2.68 -6.63 -0.98
N GLU A 33 3.51 -5.71 -1.45
CA GLU A 33 4.54 -5.05 -0.65
C GLU A 33 4.24 -3.56 -0.55
N VAL A 34 4.56 -2.97 0.60
CA VAL A 34 4.36 -1.56 0.89
C VAL A 34 5.64 -0.93 1.42
N VAL A 35 5.95 0.30 0.97
CA VAL A 35 7.11 1.07 1.41
C VAL A 35 6.68 2.48 1.82
N GLU A 36 7.23 2.96 2.93
CA GLU A 36 7.20 4.37 3.31
C GLU A 36 8.33 5.13 2.64
N ALA A 37 8.00 6.08 1.77
CA ALA A 37 9.00 6.89 1.09
C ALA A 37 8.45 8.28 0.71
N ALA A 38 9.31 9.29 0.72
CA ALA A 38 8.94 10.64 0.30
C ALA A 38 8.69 10.75 -1.22
N THR A 39 9.34 9.89 -2.01
CA THR A 39 9.22 9.81 -3.47
C THR A 39 9.02 8.37 -3.91
N GLN A 40 8.62 8.17 -5.17
CA GLN A 40 8.40 6.83 -5.71
C GLN A 40 9.68 5.98 -5.60
N PRO A 41 9.63 4.84 -4.89
CA PRO A 41 10.78 3.97 -4.77
C PRO A 41 11.06 3.21 -6.06
N SER A 42 12.31 2.79 -6.25
CA SER A 42 12.68 1.88 -7.34
C SER A 42 11.97 0.54 -7.20
N VAL A 43 11.62 -0.10 -8.32
CA VAL A 43 10.96 -1.42 -8.35
C VAL A 43 11.71 -2.51 -7.56
N ASN A 44 13.04 -2.38 -7.47
CA ASN A 44 13.92 -3.31 -6.78
C ASN A 44 13.96 -3.11 -5.25
N VAL A 45 13.35 -2.05 -4.72
CA VAL A 45 13.22 -1.85 -3.27
C VAL A 45 12.21 -2.87 -2.74
N GLU A 46 12.63 -3.66 -1.76
CA GLU A 46 11.78 -4.55 -0.98
C GLU A 46 10.91 -3.74 -0.01
N GLY A 47 9.63 -4.08 0.08
CA GLY A 47 8.70 -3.47 1.03
C GLY A 47 8.19 -4.43 2.08
N ASP A 48 7.44 -3.89 3.04
CA ASP A 48 6.78 -4.68 4.06
C ASP A 48 5.66 -5.52 3.44
N PRO A 49 5.62 -6.84 3.73
CA PRO A 49 4.62 -7.73 3.15
C PRO A 49 3.23 -7.53 3.78
N ILE A 50 2.23 -7.29 2.93
CA ILE A 50 0.82 -7.18 3.31
C ILE A 50 0.10 -8.49 3.01
N VAL A 51 -0.14 -9.26 4.07
CA VAL A 51 -0.82 -10.56 4.01
C VAL A 51 -2.31 -10.38 3.73
N SER A 52 -2.87 -11.28 2.93
CA SER A 52 -4.29 -11.32 2.56
C SER A 52 -5.21 -11.25 3.79
N LYS A 53 -6.27 -10.44 3.68
CA LYS A 53 -7.34 -10.26 4.68
C LYS A 53 -6.88 -9.79 6.07
N ARG A 54 -5.61 -9.43 6.24
CA ARG A 54 -5.09 -8.81 7.47
C ARG A 54 -5.13 -7.30 7.35
N ARG A 55 -5.51 -6.63 8.43
CA ARG A 55 -5.51 -5.17 8.54
C ARG A 55 -4.16 -4.68 9.06
N TYR A 56 -3.63 -3.64 8.44
CA TYR A 56 -2.39 -2.98 8.79
C TYR A 56 -2.66 -1.50 9.03
N HIS A 57 -1.98 -0.91 10.01
CA HIS A 57 -2.13 0.49 10.38
C HIS A 57 -0.79 1.19 10.17
N TYR A 58 -0.83 2.38 9.59
CA TYR A 58 0.35 3.19 9.32
C TYR A 58 0.13 4.61 9.85
N ASP A 59 1.19 5.13 10.47
CA ASP A 59 1.29 6.50 10.98
C ASP A 59 2.52 7.13 10.33
N LEU A 60 2.27 8.06 9.41
CA LEU A 60 3.26 8.72 8.58
C LEU A 60 3.71 10.02 9.22
N THR A 61 4.99 10.31 9.06
CA THR A 61 5.53 11.65 9.33
C THR A 61 5.30 12.59 8.15
N SER A 62 5.29 13.90 8.43
CA SER A 62 5.11 14.93 7.40
C SER A 62 6.12 14.78 6.25
N GLY A 63 5.61 14.68 5.03
CA GLY A 63 6.43 14.52 3.81
C GLY A 63 6.67 13.07 3.40
N GLN A 64 6.19 12.08 4.15
CA GLN A 64 6.16 10.69 3.73
C GLN A 64 4.88 10.36 2.94
N ALA A 65 4.99 9.36 2.08
CA ALA A 65 3.87 8.71 1.43
C ALA A 65 4.02 7.18 1.52
N ILE A 66 2.89 6.49 1.43
CA ILE A 66 2.86 5.04 1.28
C ILE A 66 2.86 4.68 -0.19
N TRP A 67 3.70 3.73 -0.58
CA TRP A 67 3.79 3.19 -1.93
C TRP A 67 3.55 1.68 -1.90
N GLY A 68 2.62 1.18 -2.69
CA GLY A 68 2.33 -0.26 -2.78
C GLY A 68 2.65 -0.83 -4.17
N LYS A 69 3.16 -2.06 -4.21
CA LYS A 69 3.30 -2.84 -5.45
C LYS A 69 2.77 -4.27 -5.28
N ALA A 70 2.40 -4.89 -6.39
CA ALA A 70 2.17 -6.32 -6.46
C ALA A 70 3.46 -7.05 -6.85
N LEU A 71 3.66 -8.24 -6.29
CA LEU A 71 4.60 -9.22 -6.86
C LEU A 71 3.94 -10.10 -7.93
N SER A 72 2.61 -10.23 -7.90
CA SER A 72 1.86 -11.04 -8.87
C SER A 72 0.39 -10.60 -8.97
N GLY A 73 -0.24 -10.98 -10.08
CA GLY A 73 -1.68 -10.79 -10.29
C GLY A 73 -2.11 -9.32 -10.43
N VAL A 74 -3.35 -9.04 -10.03
CA VAL A 74 -3.91 -7.69 -9.97
C VAL A 74 -4.42 -7.49 -8.55
N PRO A 75 -3.60 -7.00 -7.61
CA PRO A 75 -4.04 -6.83 -6.24
C PRO A 75 -4.85 -5.54 -6.06
N THR A 76 -5.72 -5.57 -5.05
CA THR A 76 -6.51 -4.43 -4.62
C THR A 76 -6.36 -4.28 -3.12
N LEU A 77 -5.91 -3.12 -2.68
CA LEU A 77 -5.91 -2.74 -1.27
C LEU A 77 -7.20 -1.99 -0.93
N GLY A 78 -7.84 -2.34 0.17
CA GLY A 78 -8.85 -1.49 0.79
C GLY A 78 -8.15 -0.50 1.72
N VAL A 79 -8.36 0.78 1.49
CA VAL A 79 -7.64 1.88 2.15
C VAL A 79 -8.63 2.76 2.90
N THR A 80 -8.44 2.94 4.20
CA THR A 80 -9.29 3.80 5.03
C THR A 80 -8.45 4.90 5.65
N PRO A 81 -8.50 6.13 5.12
CA PRO A 81 -7.84 7.27 5.73
C PRO A 81 -8.51 7.61 7.08
N GLN A 82 -7.72 8.12 8.03
CA GLN A 82 -8.18 8.52 9.36
C GLN A 82 -8.04 10.02 9.60
#